data_AF-A0A8J5EWD1-F1
#
_entry.id   AF-A0A8J5EWD1-F1
#
_cell.length_a   1.000
_cell.length_b   1.000
_cell.length_c   1.000
_cell.angle_alpha   90.00
_cell.angle_beta   90.00
_cell.angle_gamma   90.00
#
_symmetry.space_group_name_H-M   'P 1'
#
loop_
_entity.id
_entity.type
_entity.pdbx_description
1 polymer ?
#
loop_
_entity_poly.entity_id
_entity_poly.type
_entity_poly.pdbx_seq_one_letter_code
_entity_poly.pdbx_strand_id
1 'polypeptide(L)'
;MDAIRSLKHETFYVLRAGVKMEELKAAGKVVLWVIAAMAGARFVASRTKPGRLRFLFLLPVVCLLPFLPMHFSTIHLRSISAFFLAWLALFKLFLLSAGSGPLSADLPFFTFLASATLPVKLVHQKSPQKPKNPTTTALFLPSAAKAALLSVLISCYRFKDTIHPYLLLSIYSIHVYLALDLVLAAAAVVASLLLPRGLQLEPQFDAPYLSASLTDFWGRRWNIMVSAILRPSVYLPVRNRCGRPAGVLATFFVSGLMHEFMFWYLTLAPPTGEVTAFFAIHAVCVVAEAVARRLGWRLPAPVATPLTLGFVAATGFWLFFPPILRSRADEAVLTECSAVLAFTAAAVTKILEWGRLT
;
A
#
# COMPACT_ATOMS: atom_id res chain seq x y z
N MET A 1 -7.93 -32.52 33.24
CA MET A 1 -7.14 -31.71 32.28
C MET A 1 -7.95 -31.31 31.05
N ASP A 2 -8.95 -32.09 30.61
CA ASP A 2 -9.74 -31.78 29.42
C ASP A 2 -10.75 -30.63 29.59
N ALA A 3 -11.33 -30.44 30.78
CA ALA A 3 -12.22 -29.31 31.06
C ALA A 3 -11.49 -27.94 30.95
N ILE A 4 -10.24 -27.84 31.42
CA ILE A 4 -9.43 -26.62 31.34
C ILE A 4 -9.00 -26.35 29.89
N ARG A 5 -8.74 -27.40 29.10
CA ARG A 5 -8.39 -27.29 27.68
C ARG A 5 -9.61 -26.87 26.85
N SER A 6 -10.80 -27.38 27.18
CA SER A 6 -12.10 -26.99 26.59
C SER A 6 -12.45 -25.53 26.90
N LEU A 7 -12.34 -25.11 28.16
CA LEU A 7 -12.58 -23.71 28.58
C LEU A 7 -11.62 -22.72 27.93
N LYS A 8 -10.33 -23.07 27.76
CA LYS A 8 -9.39 -22.24 26.98
C LYS A 8 -9.78 -22.16 25.51
N HIS A 9 -10.29 -23.26 24.93
CA HIS A 9 -10.69 -23.31 23.54
C HIS A 9 -11.96 -22.48 23.27
N GLU A 10 -12.98 -22.59 24.13
CA GLU A 10 -14.20 -21.78 24.05
C GLU A 10 -13.94 -20.30 24.33
N THR A 11 -13.16 -19.99 25.36
CA THR A 11 -12.79 -18.59 25.67
C THR A 11 -12.03 -17.96 24.50
N PHE A 12 -11.11 -18.71 23.88
CA PHE A 12 -10.39 -18.26 22.69
C PHE A 12 -11.31 -18.06 21.48
N TYR A 13 -12.30 -18.94 21.28
CA TYR A 13 -13.29 -18.79 20.21
C TYR A 13 -14.23 -17.61 20.44
N VAL A 14 -14.71 -17.40 21.66
CA VAL A 14 -15.61 -16.28 22.02
C VAL A 14 -14.88 -14.94 21.90
N LEU A 15 -13.63 -14.86 22.37
CA LEU A 15 -12.79 -13.66 22.18
C LEU A 15 -12.54 -13.38 20.69
N ARG A 16 -12.24 -14.42 19.90
CA ARG A 16 -12.04 -14.29 18.44
C ARG A 16 -13.33 -13.90 17.71
N ALA A 17 -14.48 -14.40 18.13
CA ALA A 17 -15.78 -14.04 17.58
C ALA A 17 -16.17 -12.59 17.96
N GLY A 18 -15.90 -12.18 19.20
CA GLY A 18 -16.10 -10.82 19.69
C GLY A 18 -15.25 -9.80 18.92
N VAL A 19 -13.95 -10.06 18.75
CA VAL A 19 -13.05 -9.24 17.93
C VAL A 19 -13.56 -9.15 16.49
N LYS A 20 -13.99 -10.27 15.89
CA LYS A 20 -14.52 -10.29 14.52
C LYS A 20 -15.77 -9.42 14.36
N MET A 21 -16.67 -9.42 15.34
CA MET A 21 -17.89 -8.62 15.31
C MET A 21 -17.60 -7.12 15.47
N GLU A 22 -16.71 -6.74 16.37
CA GLU A 22 -16.31 -5.34 16.55
C GLU A 22 -15.59 -4.79 15.32
N GLU A 23 -14.72 -5.57 14.68
CA GLU A 23 -14.09 -5.21 13.41
C GLU A 23 -15.11 -5.02 12.27
N LEU A 24 -16.14 -5.86 12.19
CA LEU A 24 -17.23 -5.70 11.22
C LEU A 24 -18.04 -4.42 11.45
N LYS A 25 -18.36 -4.11 12.71
CA LYS A 25 -19.02 -2.84 13.08
C LYS A 25 -18.15 -1.64 12.75
N ALA A 26 -16.85 -1.71 13.06
CA ALA A 26 -15.87 -0.67 12.73
C ALA A 26 -15.79 -0.45 11.22
N ALA A 27 -15.70 -1.53 10.43
CA ALA A 27 -15.71 -1.48 8.97
C ALA A 27 -16.97 -0.80 8.43
N GLY A 28 -18.15 -1.17 8.93
CA GLY A 28 -19.42 -0.54 8.55
C GLY A 28 -19.43 0.97 8.83
N LYS A 29 -18.98 1.39 10.01
CA LYS A 29 -18.86 2.81 10.38
C LYS A 29 -17.88 3.56 9.47
N VAL A 30 -16.70 3.00 9.23
CA VAL A 30 -15.68 3.60 8.35
C VAL A 30 -16.21 3.76 6.93
N VAL A 31 -16.87 2.74 6.37
CA VAL A 31 -17.47 2.80 5.03
C VAL A 31 -18.51 3.92 4.94
N LEU A 32 -19.41 4.04 5.93
CA LEU A 32 -20.41 5.12 5.96
C LEU A 32 -19.77 6.50 6.02
N TRP A 33 -18.77 6.69 6.89
CA TRP A 33 -18.03 7.95 6.98
C TRP A 33 -17.30 8.30 5.69
N VAL A 34 -16.67 7.32 5.03
CA VAL A 34 -16.00 7.51 3.75
C VAL A 34 -16.99 7.90 2.66
N ILE A 35 -18.16 7.25 2.58
CA ILE A 35 -19.22 7.59 1.62
C ILE A 35 -19.69 9.03 1.84
N ALA A 36 -20.01 9.39 3.08
CA ALA A 36 -20.45 10.75 3.43
C ALA A 36 -19.37 11.80 3.11
N ALA A 37 -18.12 11.51 3.46
CA ALA A 37 -16.97 12.38 3.22
C ALA A 37 -16.72 12.59 1.71
N MET A 38 -16.79 11.53 0.91
CA MET A 38 -16.61 11.63 -0.55
C MET A 38 -17.80 12.33 -1.22
N ALA A 39 -19.02 12.13 -0.74
CA ALA A 39 -20.19 12.86 -1.22
C ALA A 39 -20.05 14.37 -0.94
N GLY A 40 -19.63 14.73 0.28
CA GLY A 40 -19.32 16.11 0.66
C GLY A 40 -18.19 16.71 -0.17
N ALA A 41 -17.09 15.98 -0.35
CA ALA A 41 -15.95 16.44 -1.15
C ALA A 41 -16.33 16.69 -2.61
N ARG A 42 -17.13 15.80 -3.21
CA ARG A 42 -17.65 15.97 -4.58
C ARG A 42 -18.59 17.18 -4.67
N PHE A 43 -19.47 17.37 -3.69
CA PHE A 43 -20.37 18.52 -3.64
C PHE A 43 -19.58 19.85 -3.52
N VAL A 44 -18.58 19.91 -2.65
CA VAL A 44 -17.71 21.08 -2.53
C VAL A 44 -17.01 21.35 -3.87
N ALA A 45 -16.48 20.32 -4.52
CA ALA A 45 -15.81 20.46 -5.80
C ALA A 45 -16.72 20.94 -6.94
N SER A 46 -18.02 20.60 -6.93
CA SER A 46 -18.99 21.08 -7.93
C SER A 46 -19.44 22.52 -7.70
N ARG A 47 -19.32 23.03 -6.46
CA ARG A 47 -19.75 24.38 -6.08
C ARG A 47 -18.64 25.42 -6.05
N THR A 48 -17.39 24.99 -6.10
CA THR A 48 -16.22 25.87 -5.95
C THR A 48 -15.27 25.74 -7.13
N LYS A 49 -14.55 26.81 -7.47
CA LYS A 49 -13.43 26.74 -8.43
C LYS A 49 -12.19 26.15 -7.74
N PRO A 50 -11.27 25.52 -8.50
CA PRO A 50 -9.98 25.10 -7.96
C PRO A 50 -9.24 26.25 -7.27
N GLY A 51 -8.62 25.97 -6.12
CA GLY A 51 -7.83 26.94 -5.37
C GLY A 51 -8.03 26.86 -3.86
N ARG A 52 -7.61 27.92 -3.17
CA ARG A 52 -7.58 27.98 -1.69
C ARG A 52 -8.95 27.83 -1.04
N LEU A 53 -10.00 28.38 -1.66
CA LEU A 53 -11.36 28.30 -1.13
C LEU A 53 -11.89 26.85 -1.16
N ARG A 54 -11.68 26.13 -2.28
CA ARG A 54 -12.01 24.71 -2.37
C ARG A 54 -11.25 23.89 -1.33
N PHE A 55 -9.97 24.16 -1.14
CA PHE A 55 -9.17 23.50 -0.11
C PHE A 55 -9.75 23.72 1.30
N LEU A 56 -10.11 24.96 1.64
CA LEU A 56 -10.70 25.28 2.95
C LEU A 56 -12.00 24.49 3.20
N PHE A 57 -12.88 24.39 2.21
CA PHE A 57 -14.11 23.60 2.34
C PHE A 57 -13.89 22.08 2.33
N LEU A 58 -12.78 21.60 1.76
CA LEU A 58 -12.37 20.20 1.84
C LEU A 58 -11.65 19.86 3.16
N LEU A 59 -11.23 20.86 3.94
CA LEU A 59 -10.47 20.67 5.17
C LEU A 59 -11.14 19.72 6.18
N PRO A 60 -12.47 19.76 6.41
CA PRO A 60 -13.11 18.80 7.31
C PRO A 60 -12.93 17.35 6.85
N VAL A 61 -13.00 17.08 5.54
CA VAL A 61 -12.78 15.75 4.97
C VAL A 61 -11.32 15.35 5.10
N VAL A 62 -10.40 16.26 4.75
CA VAL A 62 -8.95 16.07 4.88
C VAL A 62 -8.56 15.73 6.31
N CYS A 63 -9.14 16.40 7.30
CA CYS A 63 -8.90 16.14 8.70
C CYS A 63 -9.54 14.82 9.18
N LEU A 64 -10.69 14.43 8.65
CA LEU A 64 -11.39 13.19 9.05
C LEU A 64 -10.65 11.92 8.59
N LEU A 65 -10.18 11.88 7.34
CA LEU A 65 -9.67 10.64 6.73
C LEU A 65 -8.53 9.96 7.52
N PRO A 66 -7.54 10.68 8.10
CA PRO A 66 -6.49 10.07 8.92
C PRO A 66 -6.99 9.42 10.22
N PHE A 67 -8.15 9.79 10.76
CA PHE A 67 -8.66 9.18 11.98
C PHE A 67 -9.44 7.88 11.74
N LEU A 68 -9.99 7.70 10.54
CA LEU A 68 -10.82 6.52 10.23
C LEU A 68 -10.09 5.18 10.40
N PRO A 69 -8.81 5.02 9.99
CA PRO A 69 -8.06 3.78 10.23
C PRO A 69 -7.95 3.38 11.70
N MET A 70 -8.00 4.34 12.63
CA MET A 70 -7.85 4.08 14.07
C MET A 70 -9.04 3.35 14.68
N HIS A 71 -10.15 3.21 13.95
CA HIS A 71 -11.27 2.37 14.38
C HIS A 71 -10.97 0.87 14.30
N PHE A 72 -9.93 0.46 13.57
CA PHE A 72 -9.55 -0.94 13.45
C PHE A 72 -8.52 -1.32 14.53
N SER A 73 -8.80 -2.40 15.26
CA SER A 73 -7.86 -2.98 16.22
C SER A 73 -6.82 -3.85 15.53
N THR A 74 -7.22 -4.53 14.45
CA THR A 74 -6.33 -5.39 13.64
C THR A 74 -5.30 -4.59 12.86
N ILE A 75 -4.05 -5.08 12.83
CA ILE A 75 -2.93 -4.40 12.19
C ILE A 75 -3.12 -4.29 10.68
N HIS A 76 -3.67 -5.32 10.04
CA HIS A 76 -3.87 -5.32 8.58
C HIS A 76 -4.97 -4.33 8.16
N LEU A 77 -6.15 -4.35 8.80
CA LEU A 77 -7.23 -3.43 8.42
C LEU A 77 -6.84 -1.99 8.71
N ARG A 78 -6.20 -1.71 9.85
CA ARG A 78 -5.68 -0.38 10.17
C ARG A 78 -4.65 0.08 9.14
N SER A 79 -3.65 -0.74 8.82
CA SER A 79 -2.57 -0.34 7.90
C SER A 79 -3.04 -0.17 6.45
N ILE A 80 -3.89 -1.09 5.96
CA ILE A 80 -4.43 -1.02 4.59
C ILE A 80 -5.36 0.20 4.45
N SER A 81 -6.25 0.41 5.42
CA SER A 81 -7.14 1.59 5.40
C SER A 81 -6.36 2.90 5.55
N ALA A 82 -5.29 2.95 6.35
CA ALA A 82 -4.41 4.11 6.43
C ALA A 82 -3.74 4.42 5.09
N PHE A 83 -3.19 3.40 4.41
CA PHE A 83 -2.61 3.57 3.09
C PHE A 83 -3.63 4.12 2.08
N PHE A 84 -4.87 3.62 2.09
CA PHE A 84 -5.90 4.05 1.15
C PHE A 84 -6.47 5.43 1.48
N LEU A 85 -6.79 5.70 2.74
CA LEU A 85 -7.52 6.89 3.19
C LEU A 85 -6.59 8.03 3.60
N ALA A 86 -5.64 7.76 4.50
CA ALA A 86 -4.76 8.78 5.06
C ALA A 86 -3.64 9.18 4.09
N TRP A 87 -3.32 8.34 3.11
CA TRP A 87 -2.33 8.66 2.08
C TRP A 87 -2.93 8.87 0.70
N LEU A 88 -3.45 7.84 0.04
CA LEU A 88 -3.87 7.96 -1.36
C LEU A 88 -5.05 8.91 -1.54
N ALA A 89 -6.15 8.72 -0.80
CA ALA A 89 -7.33 9.56 -0.90
C ALA A 89 -7.02 11.00 -0.49
N LEU A 90 -6.28 11.19 0.59
CA LEU A 90 -5.86 12.51 1.06
C LEU A 90 -5.11 13.31 -0.02
N PHE A 91 -4.10 12.69 -0.65
CA PHE A 91 -3.34 13.35 -1.72
C PHE A 91 -4.18 13.61 -2.97
N LYS A 92 -5.12 12.71 -3.30
CA LYS A 92 -6.07 12.95 -4.39
C LYS A 92 -7.01 14.12 -4.11
N LEU A 93 -7.43 14.32 -2.85
CA LEU A 93 -8.23 15.49 -2.46
C LEU A 93 -7.41 16.78 -2.49
N PHE A 94 -6.13 16.75 -2.12
CA PHE A 94 -5.24 17.90 -2.31
C PHE A 94 -5.12 18.27 -3.79
N LEU A 95 -4.93 17.27 -4.66
CA LEU A 95 -4.92 17.49 -6.11
C LEU A 95 -6.26 18.04 -6.62
N LEU A 96 -7.39 17.48 -6.17
CA LEU A 96 -8.73 17.99 -6.50
C LEU A 96 -8.91 19.44 -6.08
N SER A 97 -8.37 19.83 -4.91
CA SER A 97 -8.40 21.21 -4.43
C SER A 97 -7.65 22.15 -5.39
N ALA A 98 -6.53 21.69 -5.96
CA ALA A 98 -5.73 22.39 -6.95
C ALA A 98 -6.25 22.24 -8.40
N GLY A 99 -7.36 21.52 -8.63
CA GLY A 99 -7.91 21.30 -9.97
C GLY A 99 -7.05 20.39 -10.84
N SER A 100 -6.25 19.53 -10.20
CA SER A 100 -5.34 18.58 -10.82
C SER A 100 -5.66 17.15 -10.38
N GLY A 101 -5.00 16.17 -10.98
CA GLY A 101 -5.10 14.77 -10.55
C GLY A 101 -6.33 14.05 -11.11
N PRO A 102 -6.67 12.87 -10.57
CA PRO A 102 -7.65 11.97 -11.18
C PRO A 102 -9.11 12.29 -10.84
N LEU A 103 -9.38 13.14 -9.85
CA LEU A 103 -10.73 13.42 -9.38
C LEU A 103 -11.33 14.65 -10.08
N SER A 104 -12.59 14.54 -10.50
CA SER A 104 -13.43 15.67 -10.93
C SER A 104 -14.83 15.55 -10.35
N ALA A 105 -15.48 16.69 -10.12
CA ALA A 105 -16.88 16.75 -9.69
C ALA A 105 -17.85 16.20 -10.75
N ASP A 106 -17.44 16.19 -12.02
CA ASP A 106 -18.25 15.71 -13.15
C ASP A 106 -18.38 14.18 -13.17
N LEU A 107 -17.53 13.48 -12.42
CA LEU A 107 -17.60 12.02 -12.34
C LEU A 107 -18.91 11.58 -11.67
N PRO A 108 -19.50 10.46 -12.12
CA PRO A 108 -20.56 9.77 -11.39
C PRO A 108 -20.10 9.47 -9.96
N PHE A 109 -21.03 9.50 -8.99
CA PHE A 109 -20.68 9.40 -7.58
C PHE A 109 -19.86 8.15 -7.24
N PHE A 110 -20.29 6.97 -7.70
CA PHE A 110 -19.55 5.72 -7.44
C PHE A 110 -18.17 5.69 -8.10
N THR A 111 -18.02 6.33 -9.27
CA THR A 111 -16.72 6.50 -9.93
C THR A 111 -15.81 7.44 -9.14
N PHE A 112 -16.35 8.55 -8.63
CA PHE A 112 -15.63 9.47 -7.75
C PHE A 112 -15.20 8.76 -6.46
N LEU A 113 -16.12 8.05 -5.80
CA LEU A 113 -15.89 7.33 -4.56
C LEU A 113 -14.76 6.30 -4.72
N ALA A 114 -14.88 5.39 -5.70
CA ALA A 114 -13.86 4.36 -5.92
C ALA A 114 -12.53 4.97 -6.39
N SER A 115 -12.56 6.00 -7.24
CA SER A 115 -11.33 6.66 -7.68
C SER A 115 -10.62 7.40 -6.55
N ALA A 116 -11.37 7.95 -5.59
CA ALA A 116 -10.80 8.61 -4.44
C ALA A 116 -10.18 7.58 -3.47
N THR A 117 -10.90 6.51 -3.15
CA THR A 117 -10.55 5.60 -2.04
C THR A 117 -9.67 4.43 -2.45
N LEU A 118 -9.80 3.93 -3.68
CA LEU A 118 -9.04 2.77 -4.16
C LEU A 118 -7.78 3.20 -4.93
N PRO A 119 -6.74 2.35 -4.99
CA PRO A 119 -5.54 2.57 -5.79
C PRO A 119 -5.82 2.35 -7.29
N VAL A 120 -6.72 3.17 -7.86
CA VAL A 120 -7.10 3.11 -9.28
C VAL A 120 -6.78 4.41 -10.00
N LYS A 121 -6.43 4.26 -11.28
CA LYS A 121 -6.19 5.38 -12.20
C LYS A 121 -7.28 5.40 -13.26
N LEU A 122 -7.99 6.51 -13.36
CA LEU A 122 -8.97 6.74 -14.41
C LEU A 122 -8.24 7.07 -15.72
N VAL A 123 -8.01 6.08 -16.58
CA VAL A 123 -7.46 6.31 -17.92
C VAL A 123 -8.63 6.57 -18.87
N HIS A 124 -8.79 7.81 -19.34
CA HIS A 124 -9.65 8.09 -20.49
C HIS A 124 -9.00 7.55 -21.76
N GLN A 125 -9.78 6.85 -22.60
CA GLN A 125 -9.36 6.12 -23.82
C GLN A 125 -8.76 6.96 -24.96
N LYS A 126 -8.24 8.17 -24.71
CA LYS A 126 -7.66 9.06 -25.75
C LYS A 126 -6.15 8.93 -25.98
N SER A 127 -5.47 7.95 -25.38
CA SER A 127 -4.05 7.69 -25.68
C SER A 127 -3.91 6.65 -26.82
N PRO A 128 -3.16 6.93 -27.90
CA PRO A 128 -2.98 6.02 -29.04
C PRO A 128 -2.06 4.82 -28.74
N GLN A 129 -1.82 4.50 -27.47
CA GLN A 129 -1.03 3.33 -27.11
C GLN A 129 -1.92 2.07 -27.09
N LYS A 130 -1.61 1.13 -27.99
CA LYS A 130 -2.22 -0.20 -28.09
C LYS A 130 -2.51 -0.79 -26.69
N PRO A 131 -3.76 -1.17 -26.39
CA PRO A 131 -4.11 -1.74 -25.10
C PRO A 131 -3.47 -3.13 -24.97
N LYS A 132 -2.51 -3.28 -24.06
CA LYS A 132 -2.29 -4.59 -23.44
C LYS A 132 -3.35 -4.71 -22.36
N ASN A 133 -4.53 -5.22 -22.72
CA ASN A 133 -5.47 -5.71 -21.72
C ASN A 133 -4.92 -7.04 -21.21
N PRO A 134 -4.34 -7.14 -20.00
CA PRO A 134 -4.33 -8.44 -19.35
C PRO A 134 -5.81 -8.78 -19.13
N THR A 135 -6.30 -9.80 -19.83
CA THR A 135 -7.56 -10.45 -19.46
C THR A 135 -7.51 -10.74 -17.96
N THR A 136 -8.63 -10.60 -17.25
CA THR A 136 -8.73 -10.87 -15.80
C THR A 136 -8.06 -12.20 -15.42
N THR A 137 -8.16 -13.22 -16.27
CA THR A 137 -7.45 -14.52 -16.19
C THR A 137 -5.92 -14.43 -16.16
N ALA A 138 -5.31 -13.49 -16.89
CA ALA A 138 -3.86 -13.27 -16.90
C ALA A 138 -3.34 -12.62 -15.60
N LEU A 139 -4.23 -11.99 -14.80
CA LEU A 139 -3.90 -11.43 -13.49
C LEU A 139 -4.02 -12.48 -12.36
N PHE A 140 -4.92 -13.46 -12.50
CA PHE A 140 -5.21 -14.46 -11.47
C PHE A 140 -4.10 -15.49 -11.29
N LEU A 141 -3.49 -15.99 -12.37
CA LEU A 141 -2.47 -17.03 -12.27
C LEU A 141 -1.19 -16.54 -11.55
N PRO A 142 -0.65 -15.34 -11.85
CA PRO A 142 0.48 -14.80 -11.09
C PRO A 142 0.12 -14.47 -9.63
N SER A 143 -1.13 -14.01 -9.37
CA SER A 143 -1.58 -13.66 -8.02
C SER A 143 -1.78 -14.90 -7.15
N ALA A 144 -2.32 -16.00 -7.70
CA ALA A 144 -2.46 -17.27 -7.00
C ALA A 144 -1.08 -17.86 -6.63
N ALA A 145 -0.11 -17.82 -7.55
CA ALA A 145 1.25 -18.25 -7.27
C ALA A 145 1.92 -17.41 -6.17
N LYS A 146 1.74 -16.08 -6.19
CA LYS A 146 2.22 -15.19 -5.12
C LYS A 146 1.53 -15.47 -3.78
N ALA A 147 0.23 -15.76 -3.77
CA ALA A 147 -0.51 -16.12 -2.57
C ALA A 147 -0.07 -17.48 -2.00
N ALA A 148 0.21 -18.46 -2.86
CA ALA A 148 0.79 -19.74 -2.46
C ALA A 148 2.19 -19.55 -1.86
N LEU A 149 3.04 -18.76 -2.52
CA LEU A 149 4.37 -18.42 -2.00
C LEU A 149 4.29 -17.71 -0.65
N LEU A 150 3.38 -16.74 -0.50
CA LEU A 150 3.17 -16.05 0.78
C LEU A 150 2.72 -17.03 1.87
N SER A 151 1.84 -17.97 1.55
CA SER A 151 1.41 -19.04 2.49
C SER A 151 2.60 -19.91 2.95
N VAL A 152 3.50 -20.25 2.03
CA VAL A 152 4.73 -21.00 2.34
C VAL A 152 5.64 -20.17 3.26
N LEU A 153 5.88 -18.89 2.95
CA LEU A 153 6.67 -18.00 3.79
C LEU A 153 6.08 -17.86 5.18
N ILE A 154 4.76 -17.71 5.30
CA ILE A 154 4.09 -17.62 6.59
C ILE A 154 4.34 -18.89 7.41
N SER A 155 4.31 -20.06 6.76
CA SER A 155 4.60 -21.35 7.40
C SER A 155 6.07 -21.45 7.87
N CYS A 156 7.02 -20.83 7.15
CA CYS A 156 8.43 -20.82 7.52
C CYS A 156 8.73 -20.06 8.81
N TYR A 157 7.90 -19.08 9.21
CA TYR A 157 8.12 -18.32 10.44
C TYR A 157 7.99 -19.15 11.72
N ARG A 158 7.48 -20.39 11.65
CA ARG A 158 7.56 -21.34 12.78
C ARG A 158 9.01 -21.65 13.20
N PHE A 159 9.98 -21.39 12.32
CA PHE A 159 11.40 -21.57 12.55
C PHE A 159 12.14 -20.24 12.76
N LYS A 160 11.43 -19.13 13.02
CA LYS A 160 12.03 -17.78 13.08
C LYS A 160 13.21 -17.70 14.06
N ASP A 161 13.16 -18.43 15.17
CA ASP A 161 14.19 -18.41 16.21
C ASP A 161 15.46 -19.18 15.81
N THR A 162 15.40 -20.00 14.77
CA THR A 162 16.54 -20.78 14.24
C THR A 162 17.15 -20.15 12.99
N ILE A 163 16.41 -19.29 12.30
CA ILE A 163 16.83 -18.65 11.05
C ILE A 163 17.83 -17.53 11.37
N HIS A 164 18.92 -17.46 10.59
CA HIS A 164 19.89 -16.37 10.70
C HIS A 164 19.21 -14.99 10.56
N PRO A 165 19.51 -13.98 11.41
CA PRO A 165 18.80 -12.70 11.41
C PRO A 165 18.69 -12.01 10.03
N TYR A 166 19.79 -11.91 9.26
CA TYR A 166 19.74 -11.33 7.90
C TYR A 166 18.90 -12.14 6.91
N LEU A 167 18.83 -13.46 7.06
CA LEU A 167 17.95 -14.30 6.24
C LEU A 167 16.49 -14.03 6.61
N LEU A 168 16.18 -13.88 7.91
CA LEU A 168 14.85 -13.51 8.38
C LEU A 168 14.40 -12.13 7.84
N LEU A 169 15.28 -11.12 7.86
CA LEU A 169 15.00 -9.80 7.28
C LEU A 169 14.78 -9.88 5.76
N SER A 170 15.51 -10.75 5.07
CA SER A 170 15.31 -11.02 3.64
C SER A 170 13.93 -11.64 3.39
N ILE A 171 13.53 -12.61 4.22
CA ILE A 171 12.18 -13.22 4.17
C ILE A 171 11.10 -12.16 4.43
N TYR A 172 11.29 -11.28 5.42
CA TYR A 172 10.35 -10.17 5.66
C TYR A 172 10.25 -9.22 4.46
N SER A 173 11.36 -8.94 3.77
CA SER A 173 11.36 -8.10 2.57
C SER A 173 10.50 -8.71 1.46
N ILE A 174 10.63 -10.03 1.24
CA ILE A 174 9.81 -10.77 0.27
C ILE A 174 8.34 -10.78 0.71
N HIS A 175 8.08 -11.02 2.00
CA HIS A 175 6.73 -11.00 2.57
C HIS A 175 6.05 -9.64 2.33
N VAL A 176 6.71 -8.52 2.65
CA VAL A 176 6.17 -7.17 2.44
C VAL A 176 5.84 -6.96 0.97
N TYR A 177 6.74 -7.31 0.05
CA TYR A 177 6.50 -7.22 -1.39
C TYR A 177 5.26 -8.02 -1.83
N LEU A 178 5.18 -9.30 -1.45
CA LEU A 178 4.05 -10.16 -1.83
C LEU A 178 2.73 -9.70 -1.21
N ALA A 179 2.74 -9.31 0.06
CA ALA A 179 1.55 -8.85 0.77
C ALA A 179 1.01 -7.55 0.14
N LEU A 180 1.87 -6.57 -0.14
CA LEU A 180 1.46 -5.33 -0.78
C LEU A 180 0.91 -5.57 -2.19
N ASP A 181 1.59 -6.40 -2.99
CA ASP A 181 1.13 -6.74 -4.34
C ASP A 181 -0.24 -7.43 -4.33
N LEU A 182 -0.47 -8.39 -3.43
CA LEU A 182 -1.75 -9.08 -3.28
C LEU A 182 -2.86 -8.16 -2.78
N VAL A 183 -2.59 -7.30 -1.80
CA VAL A 183 -3.58 -6.31 -1.30
C VAL A 183 -4.03 -5.39 -2.41
N LEU A 184 -3.09 -4.89 -3.23
CA LEU A 184 -3.42 -3.99 -4.31
C LEU A 184 -4.11 -4.71 -5.48
N ALA A 185 -3.74 -5.97 -5.76
CA ALA A 185 -4.45 -6.82 -6.71
C ALA A 185 -5.89 -7.09 -6.25
N ALA A 186 -6.12 -7.33 -4.97
CA ALA A 186 -7.48 -7.48 -4.42
C ALA A 186 -8.29 -6.18 -4.56
N ALA A 187 -7.67 -5.03 -4.25
CA ALA A 187 -8.31 -3.73 -4.45
C ALA A 187 -8.64 -3.46 -5.92
N ALA A 188 -7.81 -3.96 -6.85
CA ALA A 188 -8.08 -3.89 -8.28
C ALA A 188 -9.32 -4.66 -8.69
N VAL A 189 -9.46 -5.89 -8.18
CA VAL A 189 -10.64 -6.73 -8.43
C VAL A 189 -11.89 -6.02 -7.92
N VAL A 190 -11.85 -5.50 -6.68
CA VAL A 190 -12.97 -4.72 -6.12
C VAL A 190 -13.32 -3.52 -7.00
N ALA A 191 -12.33 -2.76 -7.45
CA ALA A 191 -12.57 -1.62 -8.34
C ALA A 191 -13.18 -2.04 -9.68
N SER A 192 -12.75 -3.16 -10.25
CA SER A 192 -13.27 -3.68 -11.52
C SER A 192 -14.73 -4.14 -11.43
N LEU A 193 -15.17 -4.56 -10.24
CA LEU A 193 -16.56 -4.96 -9.98
C LEU A 193 -17.48 -3.75 -9.76
N LEU A 194 -16.94 -2.67 -9.19
CA LEU A 194 -17.72 -1.48 -8.82
C LEU A 194 -17.81 -0.43 -9.93
N LEU A 195 -16.95 -0.50 -10.96
CA LEU A 195 -16.80 0.55 -11.96
C LEU A 195 -17.23 0.13 -13.37
N PRO A 196 -17.79 1.07 -14.17
CA PRO A 196 -18.11 0.80 -15.58
C PRO A 196 -16.89 0.34 -16.38
N ARG A 197 -17.10 -0.56 -17.35
CA ARG A 197 -16.05 -1.10 -18.23
C ARG A 197 -15.27 0.04 -18.90
N GLY A 198 -13.96 0.11 -18.68
CA GLY A 198 -13.08 1.14 -19.28
C GLY A 198 -11.99 1.69 -18.37
N LEU A 199 -12.03 1.44 -17.05
CA LEU A 199 -10.91 1.77 -16.17
C LEU A 199 -9.80 0.73 -16.27
N GLN A 200 -8.60 1.21 -16.64
CA GLN A 200 -7.39 0.40 -16.58
C GLN A 200 -6.72 0.55 -15.22
N LEU A 201 -6.44 -0.58 -14.58
CA LEU A 201 -5.64 -0.59 -13.38
C LEU A 201 -4.16 -0.64 -13.77
N GLU A 202 -3.40 0.34 -13.33
CA GLU A 202 -1.95 0.32 -13.53
C GLU A 202 -1.35 -0.80 -12.66
N PRO A 203 -0.49 -1.67 -13.21
CA PRO A 203 0.29 -2.61 -12.41
C PRO A 203 0.98 -1.86 -11.27
N GLN A 204 0.99 -2.46 -10.09
CA GLN A 204 1.46 -1.78 -8.88
C GLN A 204 2.95 -1.98 -8.68
N PHE A 205 3.45 -3.12 -9.16
CA PHE A 205 4.85 -3.47 -9.25
C PHE A 205 5.17 -3.94 -10.66
N ASP A 206 6.36 -3.62 -11.14
CA ASP A 206 6.89 -4.10 -12.41
C ASP A 206 8.27 -4.73 -12.19
N ALA A 207 8.28 -5.99 -11.75
CA ALA A 207 9.47 -6.80 -11.50
C ALA A 207 10.62 -6.00 -10.83
N PRO A 208 10.44 -5.47 -9.61
CA PRO A 208 11.43 -4.61 -8.95
C PRO A 208 12.79 -5.27 -8.73
N TYR A 209 12.84 -6.60 -8.69
CA TYR A 209 14.07 -7.40 -8.63
C TYR A 209 14.91 -7.38 -9.94
N LEU A 210 14.42 -6.76 -11.01
CA LEU A 210 15.19 -6.52 -12.25
C LEU A 210 15.77 -5.09 -12.33
N SER A 211 15.70 -4.32 -11.25
CA SER A 211 16.12 -2.93 -11.25
C SER A 211 17.64 -2.80 -11.29
N ALA A 212 18.17 -2.26 -12.39
CA ALA A 212 19.59 -1.95 -12.54
C ALA A 212 19.97 -0.55 -11.99
N SER A 213 19.05 0.15 -11.33
CA SER A 213 19.29 1.46 -10.72
C SER A 213 18.23 1.87 -9.73
N LEU A 214 18.58 2.78 -8.82
CA LEU A 214 17.65 3.32 -7.83
C LEU A 214 16.54 4.15 -8.49
N THR A 215 16.89 4.89 -9.55
CA THR A 215 15.89 5.64 -10.33
C THR A 215 14.85 4.71 -10.95
N ASP A 216 15.26 3.54 -11.45
CA ASP A 216 14.38 2.55 -12.07
C ASP A 216 13.53 1.83 -11.00
N PHE A 217 14.16 1.43 -9.89
CA PHE A 217 13.49 0.80 -8.75
C PHE A 217 12.34 1.68 -8.24
N TRP A 218 12.63 2.89 -7.77
CA TRP A 218 11.63 3.77 -7.15
C TRP A 218 10.68 4.43 -8.16
N GLY A 219 11.16 4.74 -9.36
CA GLY A 219 10.39 5.53 -10.32
C GLY A 219 9.44 4.73 -11.20
N ARG A 220 9.74 3.44 -11.43
CA ARG A 220 9.05 2.63 -12.46
C ARG A 220 8.59 1.26 -12.00
N ARG A 221 9.24 0.67 -10.98
CA ARG A 221 9.05 -0.75 -10.65
C ARG A 221 8.47 -1.01 -9.26
N TRP A 222 8.73 -0.12 -8.30
CA TRP A 222 8.25 -0.22 -6.93
C TRP A 222 7.08 0.73 -6.68
N ASN A 223 5.94 0.20 -6.22
CA ASN A 223 4.75 0.94 -5.80
C ASN A 223 4.39 2.11 -6.75
N ILE A 224 4.05 1.75 -7.98
CA ILE A 224 3.79 2.70 -9.08
C ILE A 224 2.67 3.69 -8.71
N MET A 225 1.70 3.28 -7.87
CA MET A 225 0.65 4.17 -7.37
C MET A 225 1.18 5.32 -6.51
N VAL A 226 2.10 5.05 -5.59
CA VAL A 226 2.73 6.10 -4.76
C VAL A 226 3.51 7.07 -5.65
N SER A 227 4.27 6.55 -6.61
CA SER A 227 4.98 7.40 -7.59
C SER A 227 4.01 8.22 -8.45
N ALA A 228 2.87 7.65 -8.86
CA ALA A 228 1.85 8.32 -9.65
C ALA A 228 1.14 9.45 -8.89
N ILE A 229 0.96 9.32 -7.57
CA ILE A 229 0.33 10.37 -6.74
C ILE A 229 1.33 11.45 -6.32
N LEU A 230 2.57 11.08 -5.97
CA LEU A 230 3.61 12.03 -5.55
C LEU A 230 4.13 12.87 -6.71
N ARG A 231 4.09 12.34 -7.94
CA ARG A 231 4.56 13.07 -9.13
C ARG A 231 3.82 14.39 -9.36
N PRO A 232 2.48 14.45 -9.47
CA PRO A 232 1.75 15.70 -9.62
C PRO A 232 1.62 16.50 -8.32
N SER A 233 1.64 15.86 -7.14
CA SER A 233 1.42 16.57 -5.87
C SER A 233 2.67 17.23 -5.29
N VAL A 234 3.86 16.64 -5.52
CA VAL A 234 5.13 17.12 -4.93
C VAL A 234 6.18 17.34 -6.00
N TYR A 235 6.50 16.31 -6.79
CA TYR A 235 7.64 16.35 -7.71
C TYR A 235 7.54 17.49 -8.73
N LEU A 236 6.44 17.56 -9.49
CA LEU A 236 6.26 18.55 -10.55
C LEU A 236 6.21 19.99 -10.00
N PRO A 237 5.42 20.30 -8.95
CA PRO A 237 5.40 21.65 -8.38
C PRO A 237 6.78 22.12 -7.90
N VAL A 238 7.54 21.27 -7.18
CA VAL A 238 8.86 21.64 -6.66
C VAL A 238 9.89 21.68 -7.79
N ARG A 239 9.87 20.71 -8.71
CA ARG A 239 10.78 20.69 -9.87
C ARG A 239 10.65 21.94 -10.72
N ASN A 240 9.43 22.38 -10.98
CA ASN A 240 9.17 23.53 -11.85
C ASN A 240 9.68 24.85 -11.24
N ARG A 241 9.85 24.92 -9.92
CA ARG A 241 10.35 26.11 -9.22
C ARG A 241 11.83 26.03 -8.86
N CYS A 242 12.29 24.86 -8.42
CA CYS A 242 13.61 24.67 -7.80
C CYS A 242 14.51 23.67 -8.53
N GLY A 243 14.09 23.17 -9.69
CA GLY A 243 14.86 22.25 -10.52
C GLY A 243 14.72 20.77 -10.14
N ARG A 244 15.29 19.90 -10.99
CA ARG A 244 15.12 18.44 -10.89
C ARG A 244 15.64 17.84 -9.58
N PRO A 245 16.83 18.19 -9.04
CA PRO A 245 17.32 17.63 -7.79
C PRO A 245 16.38 17.94 -6.61
N ALA A 246 15.95 19.20 -6.47
CA ALA A 246 15.02 19.62 -5.43
C ALA A 246 13.68 18.87 -5.51
N GLY A 247 13.16 18.65 -6.72
CA GLY A 247 11.95 17.86 -6.93
C GLY A 247 12.10 16.41 -6.44
N VAL A 248 13.25 15.76 -6.69
CA VAL A 248 13.53 14.39 -6.20
C VAL A 248 13.63 14.39 -4.67
N LEU A 249 14.44 15.28 -4.09
CA LEU A 249 14.64 15.37 -2.65
C LEU A 249 13.32 15.62 -1.90
N ALA A 250 12.52 16.59 -2.36
CA ALA A 250 11.22 16.88 -1.75
C ALA A 250 10.24 15.69 -1.86
N THR A 251 10.25 14.98 -3.01
CA THR A 251 9.37 13.82 -3.22
C THR A 251 9.69 12.69 -2.26
N PHE A 252 10.97 12.35 -2.12
CA PHE A 252 11.40 11.31 -1.19
C PHE A 252 11.23 11.73 0.26
N PHE A 253 11.46 13.01 0.60
CA PHE A 253 11.21 13.52 1.94
C PHE A 253 9.73 13.40 2.33
N VAL A 254 8.80 13.87 1.48
CA VAL A 254 7.36 13.72 1.71
C VAL A 254 6.96 12.24 1.76
N SER A 255 7.53 11.39 0.90
CA SER A 255 7.34 9.95 0.98
C SER A 255 7.80 9.38 2.32
N GLY A 256 8.97 9.79 2.81
CA GLY A 256 9.52 9.36 4.10
C GLY A 256 8.61 9.72 5.27
N LEU A 257 8.13 10.97 5.31
CA LEU A 257 7.16 11.41 6.32
C LEU A 257 5.87 10.59 6.26
N MET A 258 5.34 10.33 5.06
CA MET A 258 4.15 9.48 4.91
C MET A 258 4.40 8.06 5.39
N HIS A 259 5.59 7.50 5.19
CA HIS A 259 5.91 6.17 5.72
C HIS A 259 6.07 6.18 7.25
N GLU A 260 6.58 7.25 7.87
CA GLU A 260 6.53 7.38 9.34
C GLU A 260 5.08 7.35 9.84
N PHE A 261 4.16 8.06 9.18
CA PHE A 261 2.73 7.96 9.50
C PHE A 261 2.20 6.54 9.29
N MET A 262 2.54 5.87 8.19
CA MET A 262 2.12 4.47 7.97
C MET A 262 2.67 3.54 9.04
N PHE A 263 3.91 3.74 9.47
CA PHE A 263 4.54 2.99 10.55
C PHE A 263 3.88 3.27 11.89
N TRP A 264 3.43 4.49 12.15
CA TRP A 264 2.63 4.79 13.32
C TRP A 264 1.29 4.02 13.30
N TYR A 265 0.59 3.94 12.16
CA TYR A 265 -0.59 3.07 12.07
C TYR A 265 -0.25 1.59 12.23
N LEU A 266 0.89 1.14 11.72
CA LEU A 266 1.33 -0.25 11.84
C LEU A 266 1.65 -0.61 13.30
N THR A 267 2.48 0.20 13.95
CA THR A 267 3.13 -0.10 15.24
C THR A 267 2.43 0.52 16.45
N LEU A 268 1.63 1.56 16.25
CA LEU A 268 1.11 2.46 17.29
C LEU A 268 2.19 3.12 18.16
N ALA A 269 3.45 3.06 17.73
CA ALA A 269 4.59 3.68 18.40
C ALA A 269 4.90 5.04 17.76
N PRO A 270 5.43 6.01 18.53
CA PRO A 270 5.80 7.31 17.99
C PRO A 270 6.83 7.19 16.86
N PRO A 271 6.75 8.05 15.82
CA PRO A 271 7.69 8.03 14.71
C PRO A 271 9.11 8.33 15.21
N THR A 272 10.10 7.61 14.65
CA THR A 272 11.49 7.71 15.08
C THR A 272 12.36 8.50 14.10
N GLY A 273 11.86 8.72 12.88
CA GLY A 273 12.60 9.39 11.82
C GLY A 273 13.53 8.46 11.02
N GLU A 274 13.71 7.21 11.46
CA GLU A 274 14.56 6.21 10.78
C GLU A 274 14.05 5.92 9.36
N VAL A 275 12.73 5.81 9.17
CA VAL A 275 12.14 5.54 7.86
C VAL A 275 12.24 6.78 6.97
N THR A 276 12.10 7.98 7.54
CA THR A 276 12.37 9.21 6.78
C THR A 276 13.83 9.30 6.35
N ALA A 277 14.77 8.90 7.21
CA ALA A 277 16.20 8.85 6.89
C ALA A 277 16.50 7.85 5.75
N PHE A 278 15.84 6.67 5.76
CA PHE A 278 15.93 5.70 4.66
C PHE A 278 15.58 6.34 3.31
N PHE A 279 14.45 7.03 3.21
CA PHE A 279 14.06 7.70 1.97
C PHE A 279 14.98 8.89 1.63
N ALA A 280 15.45 9.65 2.62
CA ALA A 280 16.35 10.77 2.40
C ALA A 280 17.70 10.32 1.79
N ILE A 281 18.30 9.25 2.33
CA ILE A 281 19.53 8.63 1.79
C ILE A 281 19.30 8.19 0.34
N HIS A 282 18.19 7.50 0.08
CA HIS A 282 17.85 7.07 -1.28
C HIS A 282 17.66 8.25 -2.24
N ALA A 283 17.10 9.36 -1.77
CA ALA A 283 16.93 10.57 -2.57
C ALA A 283 18.27 11.14 -3.03
N VAL A 284 19.22 11.26 -2.10
CA VAL A 284 20.59 11.73 -2.37
C VAL A 284 21.26 10.78 -3.36
N CYS A 285 21.16 9.47 -3.15
CA CYS A 285 21.73 8.47 -4.05
C CYS A 285 21.11 8.50 -5.45
N VAL A 286 19.79 8.72 -5.59
CA VAL A 286 19.14 8.89 -6.90
C VAL A 286 19.64 10.14 -7.63
N VAL A 287 19.83 11.24 -6.91
CA VAL A 287 20.40 12.47 -7.50
C VAL A 287 21.85 12.23 -7.91
N ALA A 288 22.66 11.60 -7.05
CA ALA A 288 24.05 11.26 -7.34
C ALA A 288 24.17 10.32 -8.53
N GLU A 289 23.32 9.28 -8.61
CA GLU A 289 23.24 8.35 -9.75
C GLU A 289 22.92 9.10 -11.05
N ALA A 290 21.99 10.07 -11.00
CA ALA A 290 21.65 10.88 -12.17
C ALA A 290 22.82 11.78 -12.62
N VAL A 291 23.63 12.29 -11.68
CA VAL A 291 24.86 13.06 -11.99
C VAL A 291 25.94 12.15 -12.56
N ALA A 292 26.23 11.02 -11.92
CA ALA A 292 27.21 10.03 -12.39
C ALA A 292 26.91 9.56 -13.82
N ARG A 293 25.63 9.29 -14.13
CA ARG A 293 25.20 8.94 -15.49
C ARG A 293 25.44 10.04 -16.53
N ARG A 294 25.33 11.32 -16.13
CA ARG A 294 25.66 12.46 -17.01
C ARG A 294 27.16 12.60 -17.24
N LEU A 295 27.97 12.19 -16.26
CA LEU A 295 29.44 12.11 -16.36
C LEU A 295 29.92 10.85 -17.11
N GLY A 296 29.01 10.06 -17.68
CA GLY A 296 29.33 8.86 -18.47
C GLY A 296 29.47 7.57 -17.67
N TRP A 297 29.29 7.60 -16.35
CA TRP A 297 29.40 6.39 -15.52
C TRP A 297 28.16 5.51 -15.71
N ARG A 298 28.35 4.35 -16.34
CA ARG A 298 27.30 3.36 -16.59
C ARG A 298 27.81 1.96 -16.28
N LEU A 299 27.22 1.34 -15.27
CA LEU A 299 27.47 -0.07 -14.95
C LEU A 299 26.61 -0.96 -15.87
N PRO A 300 27.14 -2.09 -16.36
CA PRO A 300 26.33 -3.11 -17.03
C PRO A 300 25.23 -3.63 -16.11
N ALA A 301 24.05 -3.91 -16.68
CA ALA A 301 22.87 -4.35 -15.91
C ALA A 301 23.13 -5.57 -14.99
N PRO A 302 23.88 -6.61 -15.39
CA PRO A 302 24.15 -7.76 -14.52
C PRO A 302 24.91 -7.41 -13.24
N VAL A 303 25.71 -6.33 -13.25
CA VAL A 303 26.44 -5.84 -12.07
C VAL A 303 25.62 -4.80 -11.32
N ALA A 304 24.94 -3.92 -12.04
CA ALA A 304 24.17 -2.84 -11.46
C ALA A 304 22.93 -3.33 -10.67
N THR A 305 22.29 -4.41 -11.12
CA THR A 305 21.12 -4.99 -10.44
C THR A 305 21.43 -5.51 -9.04
N PRO A 306 22.39 -6.44 -8.83
CA PRO A 306 22.70 -6.91 -7.48
C PRO A 306 23.22 -5.79 -6.58
N LEU A 307 23.97 -4.82 -7.12
CA LEU A 307 24.39 -3.64 -6.34
C LEU A 307 23.19 -2.79 -5.88
N THR A 308 22.24 -2.53 -6.79
CA THR A 308 21.03 -1.77 -6.47
C THR A 308 20.18 -2.49 -5.42
N LEU A 309 19.94 -3.79 -5.61
CA LEU A 309 19.15 -4.59 -4.67
C LEU A 309 19.85 -4.76 -3.33
N GLY A 310 21.17 -5.00 -3.34
CA GLY A 310 21.99 -5.09 -2.14
C GLY A 310 21.98 -3.79 -1.35
N PHE A 311 22.07 -2.64 -2.03
CA PHE A 311 21.94 -1.33 -1.39
C PHE A 311 20.55 -1.15 -0.74
N VAL A 312 19.46 -1.41 -1.48
CA VAL A 312 18.09 -1.31 -0.96
C VAL A 312 17.86 -2.26 0.22
N ALA A 313 18.39 -3.48 0.15
CA ALA A 313 18.29 -4.45 1.24
C ALA A 313 19.09 -3.99 2.47
N ALA A 314 20.34 -3.55 2.29
CA ALA A 314 21.19 -3.09 3.37
C ALA A 314 20.60 -1.87 4.10
N THR A 315 20.14 -0.85 3.36
CA THR A 315 19.48 0.31 3.95
C THR A 315 18.13 -0.05 4.57
N GLY A 316 17.39 -1.00 3.97
CA GLY A 316 16.14 -1.51 4.53
C GLY A 316 16.35 -2.23 5.87
N PHE A 317 17.38 -3.08 5.96
CA PHE A 317 17.74 -3.79 7.19
C PHE A 317 18.18 -2.83 8.29
N TRP A 318 18.86 -1.75 7.92
CA TRP A 318 19.36 -0.76 8.87
C TRP A 318 18.30 0.24 9.35
N LEU A 319 17.42 0.74 8.49
CA LEU A 319 16.55 1.89 8.81
C LEU A 319 15.05 1.60 8.68
N PHE A 320 14.67 0.60 7.89
CA PHE A 320 13.26 0.31 7.62
C PHE A 320 12.68 -0.74 8.57
N PHE A 321 13.40 -1.83 8.85
CA PHE A 321 12.92 -2.91 9.72
C PHE A 321 13.02 -2.65 11.23
N PRO A 322 14.03 -1.94 11.77
CA PRO A 322 14.16 -1.80 13.22
C PRO A 322 12.95 -1.21 13.95
N PRO A 323 12.22 -0.20 13.43
CA PRO A 323 10.99 0.29 14.06
C PRO A 323 9.93 -0.82 14.23
N ILE A 324 9.76 -1.68 13.22
CA ILE A 324 8.76 -2.76 13.21
C ILE A 324 9.13 -3.81 14.26
N LEU A 325 10.40 -4.18 14.33
CA LEU A 325 10.90 -5.20 15.25
C LEU A 325 10.88 -4.71 16.71
N ARG A 326 11.25 -3.45 16.96
CA ARG A 326 11.21 -2.87 18.30
C ARG A 326 9.80 -2.81 18.88
N SER A 327 8.80 -2.57 18.04
CA SER A 327 7.40 -2.56 18.47
C SER A 327 6.74 -3.95 18.46
N ARG A 328 7.47 -5.01 18.09
CA ARG A 328 6.94 -6.37 17.87
C ARG A 328 5.75 -6.41 16.91
N ALA A 329 5.69 -5.47 15.97
CA ALA A 329 4.61 -5.39 14.99
C ALA A 329 4.69 -6.55 13.99
N ASP A 330 5.89 -7.09 13.75
CA ASP A 330 6.09 -8.32 13.00
C ASP A 330 5.32 -9.49 13.61
N GLU A 331 5.35 -9.68 14.92
CA GLU A 331 4.61 -10.76 15.59
C GLU A 331 3.10 -10.61 15.46
N ALA A 332 2.58 -9.38 15.56
CA ALA A 332 1.17 -9.10 15.35
C ALA A 332 0.74 -9.41 13.91
N VAL A 333 1.54 -9.00 12.91
CA VAL A 333 1.31 -9.33 11.49
C VAL A 333 1.29 -10.85 11.30
N LEU A 334 2.28 -11.57 11.81
CA LEU A 334 2.36 -13.03 11.67
C LEU A 334 1.19 -13.76 12.34
N THR A 335 0.75 -13.27 13.49
CA THR A 335 -0.41 -13.82 14.21
C THR A 335 -1.69 -13.66 13.40
N GLU A 336 -1.92 -12.48 12.82
CA GLU A 336 -3.09 -12.25 11.96
C GLU A 336 -3.02 -13.06 10.65
N CYS A 337 -1.85 -13.10 9.99
CA CYS A 337 -1.66 -13.88 8.77
C CYS A 337 -1.90 -15.37 8.99
N SER A 338 -1.34 -15.96 10.05
CA SER A 338 -1.54 -17.37 10.39
C SER A 338 -3.00 -17.67 10.74
N ALA A 339 -3.69 -16.74 11.42
CA ALA A 339 -5.11 -16.85 11.72
C ALA A 339 -5.98 -16.87 10.44
N VAL A 340 -5.65 -16.05 9.44
CA VAL A 340 -6.31 -16.04 8.13
C VAL A 340 -6.04 -17.36 7.38
N LEU A 341 -4.80 -17.82 7.34
CA LEU A 341 -4.46 -19.09 6.68
C LEU A 341 -5.21 -20.27 7.30
N ALA A 342 -5.24 -20.37 8.62
CA ALA A 342 -5.97 -21.42 9.32
C ALA A 342 -7.47 -21.38 9.02
N PHE A 343 -8.07 -20.18 8.95
CA PHE A 343 -9.46 -20.01 8.57
C PHE A 343 -9.73 -20.46 7.13
N THR A 344 -8.87 -20.06 6.18
CA THR A 344 -9.00 -20.47 4.78
C THR A 344 -8.83 -21.97 4.60
N ALA A 345 -7.86 -22.60 5.28
CA ALA A 345 -7.66 -24.05 5.24
C ALA A 345 -8.89 -24.79 5.77
N ALA A 346 -9.44 -24.38 6.91
CA ALA A 346 -10.65 -24.98 7.49
C ALA A 346 -11.88 -24.83 6.57
N ALA A 347 -12.04 -23.68 5.92
CA ALA A 347 -13.13 -23.45 4.98
C ALA A 347 -12.99 -24.36 3.74
N VAL A 348 -11.79 -24.48 3.18
CA VAL A 348 -11.52 -25.37 2.03
C VAL A 348 -11.81 -26.83 2.39
N THR A 349 -11.34 -27.30 3.55
CA THR A 349 -11.62 -28.67 4.02
C THR A 349 -13.11 -28.94 4.10
N LYS A 350 -13.89 -28.02 4.70
CA LYS A 350 -15.36 -28.15 4.78
C LYS A 350 -16.04 -28.18 3.42
N ILE A 351 -15.58 -27.37 2.47
CA ILE A 351 -16.11 -27.35 1.10
C ILE A 351 -15.81 -28.68 0.39
N LEU A 352 -14.59 -29.21 0.56
CA LEU A 352 -14.20 -30.50 -0.01
C LEU A 352 -14.97 -31.67 0.62
N GLU A 353 -15.24 -31.63 1.92
CA GLU A 353 -16.09 -32.59 2.61
C GLU A 353 -17.53 -32.54 2.10
N TRP A 354 -18.11 -31.33 1.98
CA TRP A 354 -19.45 -31.16 1.42
C TRP A 354 -19.55 -31.70 -0.01
N GLY A 355 -18.57 -31.38 -0.86
CA GLY A 355 -18.51 -31.87 -2.24
C GLY A 355 -18.23 -33.38 -2.39
N ARG A 356 -17.84 -34.08 -1.31
CA ARG A 356 -17.76 -35.56 -1.27
C ARG A 356 -19.07 -36.21 -0.82
N LEU A 357 -19.94 -35.45 -0.15
CA LEU A 357 -21.23 -35.90 0.38
C LEU A 357 -22.39 -35.66 -0.60
N THR A 358 -22.18 -34.80 -1.61
CA THR A 358 -23.05 -34.58 -2.78
C THR A 358 -22.52 -35.34 -3.98
#